data_AF-A0A1I0AUE3-F1
#
_entry.id   AF-A0A1I0AUE3-F1
#
_cell.length_a   1.000
_cell.length_b   1.000
_cell.length_c   1.000
_cell.angle_alpha   90.00
_cell.angle_beta   90.00
_cell.angle_gamma   90.00
#
_symmetry.space_group_name_H-M   'P 1'
#
loop_
_entity.id
_entity.type
_entity.pdbx_description
1 polymer ?
#
loop_
_entity_poly.entity_id
_entity_poly.type
_entity_poly.pdbx_seq_one_letter_code
_entity_poly.pdbx_strand_id
1 'polypeptide(L)'
;MSILDKAKELSNRVADKTVEFSSDEVIASTIIKAVEKQEKVNAILKARGSNYRIGSLNLGMGIPPSVTFGIWRLSDLGSEETGETAAMVKKGPVAE
;
A
#
# COMPACT_ATOMS: atom_id res chain seq x y z
N MET A 1 22.05 -35.53 19.05
CA MET A 1 21.92 -34.09 18.69
C MET A 1 21.77 -33.31 19.98
N SER A 2 22.76 -32.47 20.30
CA SER A 2 22.79 -31.68 21.54
C SER A 2 21.80 -30.52 21.48
N ILE A 3 21.36 -30.02 22.63
CA ILE A 3 20.44 -28.87 22.74
C ILE A 3 21.06 -27.62 22.09
N LEU A 4 22.39 -27.52 22.13
CA LEU A 4 23.16 -26.47 21.46
C LEU A 4 23.06 -26.55 19.93
N ASP A 5 23.01 -27.76 19.37
CA ASP A 5 22.86 -27.96 17.91
C ASP A 5 21.48 -27.49 17.43
N LYS A 6 20.43 -27.75 18.22
CA LYS A 6 19.06 -27.29 17.94
C LYS A 6 18.92 -25.78 18.03
N ALA A 7 19.59 -25.14 19.00
CA ALA A 7 19.60 -23.68 19.13
C ALA A 7 20.28 -23.02 17.91
N LYS A 8 21.38 -23.60 17.44
CA LYS A 8 22.09 -23.12 16.24
C LYS A 8 21.27 -23.31 14.95
N GLU A 9 20.59 -24.45 14.80
CA GLU A 9 19.68 -24.72 13.67
C GLU A 9 18.50 -23.73 13.65
N LEU A 10 17.92 -23.43 14.82
CA LEU A 10 16.83 -22.45 14.94
C LEU A 10 17.30 -21.03 14.59
N SER A 11 18.50 -20.64 15.05
CA SER A 11 19.09 -19.34 14.73
C SER A 11 19.33 -19.17 13.22
N ASN A 12 19.86 -20.20 12.55
CA ASN A 12 20.08 -20.16 11.11
C ASN A 12 18.76 -20.08 10.33
N ARG A 13 17.74 -20.85 10.72
CA ARG A 13 16.40 -20.77 10.09
C ARG A 13 15.74 -19.41 10.21
N VAL A 14 15.96 -18.70 11.31
CA VAL A 14 15.44 -17.33 11.48
C VAL A 14 16.19 -16.36 10.57
N ALA A 15 17.53 -16.44 10.52
CA ALA A 15 18.35 -15.61 9.65
C ALA A 15 18.03 -15.80 8.16
N ASP A 16 17.85 -17.05 7.71
CA ASP A 16 17.54 -17.36 6.30
C ASP A 16 16.17 -16.78 5.89
N LYS A 17 15.17 -16.90 6.76
CA LYS A 17 13.85 -16.30 6.54
C LYS A 17 13.89 -14.79 6.50
N THR A 18 14.73 -14.16 7.34
CA THR A 18 14.92 -12.71 7.34
C THR A 18 15.43 -12.20 5.99
N VAL A 19 16.41 -12.89 5.40
CA VAL A 19 16.92 -12.54 4.06
C VAL A 19 15.83 -12.73 2.99
N GLU A 20 15.12 -13.86 3.03
CA GLU A 20 14.03 -14.16 2.09
C GLU A 20 12.91 -13.11 2.12
N PHE A 21 12.49 -12.68 3.32
CA PHE A 21 11.45 -11.66 3.50
C PHE A 21 11.87 -10.24 3.11
N SER A 22 13.17 -9.99 2.96
CA SER A 22 13.71 -8.69 2.52
C SER A 22 13.93 -8.58 1.02
N SER A 23 13.67 -9.65 0.26
CA SER A 23 13.87 -9.65 -1.20
C SER A 23 12.88 -8.74 -1.93
N ASP A 24 13.35 -8.08 -2.99
CA ASP A 24 12.54 -7.20 -3.85
C ASP A 24 11.30 -7.92 -4.41
N GLU A 25 11.43 -9.21 -4.72
CA GLU A 25 10.33 -10.05 -5.20
C GLU A 25 9.22 -10.21 -4.15
N VAL A 26 9.60 -10.41 -2.87
CA VAL A 26 8.64 -10.50 -1.77
C VAL A 26 7.97 -9.14 -1.53
N ILE A 27 8.71 -8.04 -1.65
CA ILE A 27 8.16 -6.69 -1.55
C ILE A 27 7.15 -6.45 -2.69
N ALA A 28 7.51 -6.76 -3.93
CA ALA A 28 6.62 -6.63 -5.09
C ALA A 28 5.35 -7.47 -4.93
N SER A 29 5.48 -8.74 -4.54
CA SER A 29 4.34 -9.62 -4.25
C SER A 29 3.44 -9.06 -3.15
N THR A 30 4.03 -8.46 -2.12
CA THR A 30 3.32 -7.84 -1.00
C THR A 30 2.52 -6.63 -1.45
N ILE A 31 3.12 -5.76 -2.28
CA ILE A 31 2.45 -4.59 -2.86
C ILE A 31 1.25 -5.03 -3.70
N ILE A 32 1.44 -5.97 -4.63
CA ILE A 32 0.37 -6.47 -5.51
C ILE A 32 -0.81 -6.99 -4.67
N LYS A 33 -0.53 -7.88 -3.71
CA LYS A 33 -1.56 -8.46 -2.85
C LYS A 33 -2.29 -7.41 -2.01
N ALA A 34 -1.57 -6.40 -1.52
CA ALA A 34 -2.16 -5.34 -0.71
C ALA A 34 -3.09 -4.44 -1.53
N VAL A 35 -2.69 -4.06 -2.74
CA VAL A 35 -3.53 -3.25 -3.65
C VAL A 35 -4.78 -4.04 -4.07
N GLU A 36 -4.62 -5.30 -4.48
CA GLU A 36 -5.78 -6.16 -4.78
C GLU A 36 -6.74 -6.28 -3.59
N LYS A 37 -6.20 -6.40 -2.37
CA LYS A 37 -7.00 -6.48 -1.15
C LYS A 37 -7.74 -5.17 -0.92
N GLN A 38 -7.09 -4.03 -1.11
CA GLN A 38 -7.72 -2.70 -1.01
C GLN A 38 -8.91 -2.61 -1.98
N GLU A 39 -8.75 -2.98 -3.25
CA GLU A 39 -9.82 -2.93 -4.24
C GLU A 39 -11.00 -3.84 -3.86
N LYS A 40 -10.71 -5.10 -3.53
CA LYS A 40 -11.72 -6.09 -3.11
C LYS A 40 -12.49 -5.62 -1.87
N VAL A 41 -11.79 -5.10 -0.86
CA VAL A 41 -12.41 -4.58 0.37
C VAL A 41 -13.26 -3.35 0.06
N ASN A 42 -12.77 -2.41 -0.74
CA ASN A 42 -13.52 -1.22 -1.12
C ASN A 42 -14.79 -1.56 -1.92
N ALA A 43 -14.73 -2.56 -2.80
CA ALA A 43 -15.91 -3.06 -3.51
C ALA A 43 -16.95 -3.63 -2.54
N ILE A 44 -16.53 -4.42 -1.55
CA ILE A 44 -17.41 -4.95 -0.51
C ILE A 44 -18.00 -3.82 0.35
N LEU A 45 -17.20 -2.84 0.76
CA LEU A 45 -17.66 -1.69 1.54
C LEU A 45 -18.69 -0.87 0.75
N LYS A 46 -18.49 -0.70 -0.56
CA LYS A 46 -19.46 -0.05 -1.46
C LYS A 46 -20.75 -0.84 -1.56
N ALA A 47 -20.68 -2.15 -1.79
CA ALA A 47 -21.86 -3.01 -1.88
C ALA A 47 -22.68 -3.03 -0.58
N ARG A 48 -22.03 -2.82 0.57
CA ARG A 48 -22.67 -2.72 1.90
C ARG A 48 -23.15 -1.32 2.26
N GLY A 49 -23.03 -0.34 1.36
CA GLY A 49 -23.43 1.05 1.65
C GLY A 49 -22.58 1.75 2.71
N SER A 50 -21.37 1.26 2.98
CA SER A 50 -20.45 1.92 3.92
C SER A 50 -19.96 3.25 3.33
N ASN A 51 -19.85 4.26 4.18
CA ASN A 51 -19.27 5.56 3.81
C ASN A 51 -17.74 5.59 3.93
N TYR A 52 -17.09 4.47 4.29
CA TYR A 52 -15.64 4.40 4.47
C TYR A 52 -14.96 3.66 3.33
N ARG A 53 -13.77 4.11 2.93
CA ARG A 53 -12.89 3.43 1.96
C ARG A 53 -11.46 3.42 2.46
N ILE A 54 -10.72 2.40 2.06
CA ILE A 54 -9.27 2.43 2.10
C ILE A 54 -8.81 3.43 1.04
N GLY A 55 -8.12 4.49 1.48
CA GLY A 55 -7.66 5.59 0.64
C GLY A 55 -6.14 5.73 0.61
N SER A 56 -5.43 5.06 1.51
CA SER A 56 -3.97 5.02 1.51
C SER A 56 -3.44 3.66 1.95
N LEU A 57 -2.22 3.36 1.52
CA LEU A 57 -1.47 2.15 1.84
C LEU A 57 -0.07 2.58 2.23
N ASN A 58 0.38 2.17 3.42
CA ASN A 58 1.76 2.33 3.87
C ASN A 58 2.43 0.96 3.98
N LEU A 59 3.62 0.86 3.41
CA LEU A 59 4.48 -0.33 3.51
C LEU A 59 5.59 -0.05 4.53
N GLY A 60 5.63 -0.83 5.61
CA GLY A 60 6.75 -0.87 6.54
C GLY A 60 7.82 -1.83 6.03
N MET A 61 9.02 -1.32 5.76
CA MET A 61 10.18 -2.09 5.30
C MET A 61 10.88 -2.87 6.43
N GLY A 62 10.11 -3.32 7.43
CA GLY A 62 10.59 -4.24 8.44
C GLY A 62 10.85 -5.62 7.83
N ILE A 63 11.48 -6.50 8.59
CA ILE A 63 11.62 -7.90 8.21
C ILE A 63 10.80 -8.75 9.19
N PRO A 64 9.66 -9.31 8.77
CA PRO A 64 9.03 -9.24 7.45
C PRO A 64 8.35 -7.88 7.16
N PRO A 65 8.11 -7.53 5.88
CA PRO A 65 7.45 -6.29 5.52
C PRO A 65 6.00 -6.28 6.01
N SER A 66 5.50 -5.09 6.39
CA SER A 66 4.15 -4.92 6.92
C SER A 66 3.33 -3.93 6.09
N VAL A 67 2.02 -4.17 5.98
CA VAL A 67 1.11 -3.28 5.25
C VAL A 67 0.08 -2.71 6.22
N THR A 68 -0.05 -1.38 6.20
CA THR A 68 -1.08 -0.66 6.96
C THR A 68 -1.99 0.10 6.00
N PHE A 69 -3.30 -0.10 6.13
CA PHE A 69 -4.31 0.62 5.34
C PHE A 69 -4.83 1.84 6.10
N GLY A 70 -4.84 3.00 5.45
CA GLY A 70 -5.53 4.19 5.94
C GLY A 70 -6.97 4.21 5.45
N ILE A 71 -7.91 4.40 6.36
CA ILE A 71 -9.35 4.39 6.09
C ILE A 71 -9.90 5.81 6.25
N TRP A 72 -10.65 6.25 5.24
CA TRP A 72 -11.17 7.61 5.12
C TRP A 72 -12.67 7.55 4.86
N ARG A 73 -13.39 8.59 5.28
CA ARG A 73 -14.80 8.74 4.92
C ARG A 73 -14.91 9.37 3.54
N LEU A 74 -15.85 8.92 2.72
CA LEU A 74 -16.08 9.43 1.37
C LEU A 74 -16.40 10.92 1.33
N SER A 75 -17.05 11.45 2.38
CA SER A 75 -17.34 12.88 2.53
C SER A 75 -16.07 13.73 2.60
N ASP A 76 -14.98 13.15 3.10
CA ASP A 76 -13.74 13.87 3.39
C ASP A 76 -12.83 13.87 2.14
N LEU A 77 -13.02 12.89 1.25
CA LEU A 77 -12.32 12.76 -0.04
C LEU A 77 -12.82 13.74 -1.12
N GLY A 78 -13.93 14.45 -0.88
CA GLY A 78 -14.53 15.42 -1.80
C GLY A 78 -14.02 16.86 -1.66
N SER A 79 -12.90 17.08 -0.97
CA SER A 79 -12.37 18.43 -0.68
C SER A 79 -10.95 18.69 -1.16
N GLU A 80 -10.32 17.74 -1.87
CA GLU A 80 -9.05 18.00 -2.55
C GLU A 80 -9.30 18.07 -4.05
N GLU A 81 -9.31 19.30 -4.56
CA GLU A 81 -9.37 19.62 -5.98
C GLU A 81 -8.35 18.77 -6.74
N THR A 82 -8.88 18.04 -7.72
CA THR A 82 -8.17 17.65 -8.92
C THR A 82 -7.34 18.83 -9.44
N GLY A 83 -6.02 18.74 -9.29
CA GLY A 83 -5.07 19.56 -10.05
C GLY A 83 -5.12 19.20 -11.53
N GLU A 84 -6.27 19.47 -12.17
CA GLU A 84 -6.34 19.59 -13.61
C GLU A 84 -5.71 20.92 -13.98
N THR A 85 -4.64 20.78 -14.76
CA THR A 85 -3.97 21.81 -15.55
C THR A 85 -4.96 22.77 -16.22
N ALA A 86 -5.29 23.87 -15.53
CA ALA A 86 -5.83 25.08 -16.12
C ALA A 86 -4.68 25.90 -16.74
N ALA A 87 -3.97 25.31 -17.70
CA ALA A 87 -3.02 26.02 -18.55
C ALA A 87 -3.42 25.80 -20.01
N MET A 88 -3.72 26.90 -20.69
CA MET A 88 -3.99 27.04 -22.13
C MET A 88 -5.46 27.15 -22.60
N VAL A 89 -6.21 28.14 -22.08
CA VAL A 89 -7.15 28.92 -22.91
C VAL A 89 -7.12 30.40 -22.48
N LYS A 90 -6.02 31.12 -22.78
CA LYS A 90 -6.04 32.59 -22.95
C LYS A 90 -4.95 33.01 -23.94
N LYS A 91 -5.22 32.82 -25.23
CA LYS A 91 -4.62 33.68 -26.27
C LYS A 91 -5.71 34.07 -27.26
N GLY A 92 -6.60 34.95 -26.81
CA GLY A 92 -7.39 35.78 -27.72
C GLY A 92 -6.47 36.84 -28.34
N PRO A 93 -6.72 37.25 -29.60
CA PRO A 93 -5.83 38.15 -30.32
C PRO A 93 -5.99 39.56 -29.75
N VAL A 94 -4.88 40.23 -29.45
CA VAL A 94 -4.90 41.68 -29.23
C VAL A 94 -4.66 42.32 -30.58
N ALA A 95 -5.74 42.87 -31.14
CA ALA A 95 -5.69 43.90 -32.15
C ALA A 95 -5.63 45.25 -31.42
N GLU A 96 -4.60 46.05 -31.68
CA GLU A 96 -4.65 47.44 -32.20
C GLU A 96 -3.21 47.97 -32.32
#